data_AF-A0A1V4XPB1-F1
#
_entry.id   AF-A0A1V4XPB1-F1
#
_cell.length_a   1.000
_cell.length_b   1.000
_cell.length_c   1.000
_cell.angle_alpha   90.00
_cell.angle_beta   90.00
_cell.angle_gamma   90.00
#
_symmetry.space_group_name_H-M   'P 1'
#
loop_
_entity.id
_entity.type
_entity.pdbx_description
1 polymer ?
#
loop_
_entity_poly.entity_id
_entity_poly.type
_entity_poly.pdbx_seq_one_letter_code
_entity_poly.pdbx_strand_id
1 'polypeptide(L)'
;MNETQLETAWKGLFEAAFRIKDMAPWEWMVETDLFGIRDGGETCYVSVMGNLGEHLGISVYRGDAALSRFLDLRDIPEETIMEYPELLLQIPQLQLSFENREDLQEWDRRLIRTMGYRARGGQAWPLFQSYRPGFMPWRLEPDEIPVLTRALEQLADVAPRARAGAFQLDIEEREDLLVRARTADGA
;
A
#
# COMPACT_ATOMS: atom_id res chain seq x y z
N MET A 1 9.52 -18.71 -7.58
CA MET A 1 9.14 -19.11 -6.20
C MET A 1 8.43 -20.46 -6.28
N ASN A 2 8.76 -21.43 -5.43
CA ASN A 2 8.02 -22.70 -5.37
C ASN A 2 6.72 -22.55 -4.55
N GLU A 3 5.87 -23.58 -4.53
CA GLU A 3 4.54 -23.53 -3.89
C GLU A 3 4.61 -23.23 -2.38
N THR A 4 5.51 -23.90 -1.65
CA THR A 4 5.71 -23.67 -0.20
C THR A 4 6.22 -22.25 0.10
N GLN A 5 7.13 -21.74 -0.73
CA GLN A 5 7.63 -20.38 -0.61
C GLN A 5 6.53 -19.35 -0.88
N LEU A 6 5.66 -19.61 -1.86
CA LEU A 6 4.53 -18.74 -2.19
C LEU A 6 3.49 -18.70 -1.06
N GLU A 7 3.14 -19.86 -0.49
CA GLU A 7 2.26 -19.94 0.69
C GLU A 7 2.84 -19.16 1.88
N THR A 8 4.14 -19.32 2.14
CA THR A 8 4.85 -18.58 3.19
C THR A 8 4.83 -17.07 2.94
N ALA A 9 5.05 -16.64 1.69
CA ALA A 9 5.02 -15.23 1.31
C ALA A 9 3.63 -14.61 1.52
N TRP A 10 2.57 -15.32 1.11
CA TRP A 10 1.20 -14.90 1.37
C TRP A 10 0.91 -14.79 2.87
N LYS A 11 1.30 -15.79 3.65
CA LYS A 11 1.10 -15.77 5.10
C LYS A 11 1.74 -14.52 5.73
N GLY A 12 2.98 -14.21 5.36
CA GLY A 12 3.66 -12.99 5.83
C GLY A 12 2.95 -11.71 5.40
N LEU A 13 2.45 -11.63 4.17
CA LEU A 13 1.68 -10.48 3.70
C LEU A 13 0.39 -10.27 4.50
N PHE A 14 -0.35 -11.35 4.76
CA PHE A 14 -1.57 -11.29 5.57
C PHE A 14 -1.27 -10.86 7.01
N GLU A 15 -0.22 -11.41 7.65
CA GLU A 15 0.20 -11.01 9.00
C GLU A 15 0.56 -9.51 9.06
N ALA A 16 1.28 -8.99 8.06
CA ALA A 16 1.61 -7.58 7.97
C ALA A 16 0.36 -6.71 7.76
N ALA A 17 -0.55 -7.12 6.88
CA ALA A 17 -1.81 -6.43 6.64
C ALA A 17 -2.65 -6.30 7.93
N PHE A 18 -2.74 -7.36 8.74
CA PHE A 18 -3.48 -7.29 10.00
C PHE A 18 -2.84 -6.40 11.03
N ARG A 19 -1.51 -6.40 11.14
CA ARG A 19 -0.82 -5.43 11.99
C ARG A 19 -1.15 -4.00 11.60
N ILE A 20 -1.22 -3.71 10.30
CA ILE A 20 -1.65 -2.39 9.80
C ILE A 20 -3.13 -2.13 10.11
N LYS A 21 -4.02 -3.11 9.94
CA LYS A 21 -5.44 -2.94 10.28
C LYS A 21 -5.66 -2.62 11.75
N ASP A 22 -4.97 -3.32 12.64
CA ASP A 22 -5.03 -3.13 14.08
C ASP A 22 -4.42 -1.78 14.50
N MET A 23 -3.36 -1.36 13.80
CA MET A 23 -2.73 -0.06 14.01
C MET A 23 -3.59 1.11 13.52
N ALA A 24 -4.32 0.93 12.42
CA ALA A 24 -5.15 1.94 11.77
C ALA A 24 -4.41 3.27 11.51
N PRO A 25 -3.29 3.27 10.77
CA PRO A 25 -2.45 4.46 10.58
C PRO A 25 -3.20 5.63 9.93
N TRP A 26 -4.22 5.35 9.12
CA TRP A 26 -5.11 6.36 8.53
C TRP A 26 -5.89 7.19 9.55
N GLU A 27 -5.92 6.84 10.83
CA GLU A 27 -6.49 7.70 11.88
C GLU A 27 -5.63 8.95 12.18
N TRP A 28 -4.38 8.98 11.75
CA TRP A 28 -3.48 10.12 11.96
C TRP A 28 -2.53 10.42 10.79
N MET A 29 -2.51 9.57 9.76
CA MET A 29 -1.76 9.80 8.53
C MET A 29 -2.70 10.10 7.36
N VAL A 30 -2.26 10.99 6.48
CA VAL A 30 -2.97 11.36 5.24
C VAL A 30 -2.20 10.90 4.01
N GLU A 31 -2.83 10.99 2.84
CA GLU A 31 -2.27 10.48 1.58
C GLU A 31 -0.98 11.19 1.15
N THR A 32 -0.76 12.42 1.62
CA THR A 32 0.45 13.21 1.42
C THR A 32 1.58 12.86 2.39
N ASP A 33 1.31 12.06 3.43
CA ASP A 33 2.32 11.55 4.37
C ASP A 33 3.06 10.35 3.73
N LEU A 34 3.96 10.64 2.80
CA LEU A 34 4.76 9.64 2.11
C LEU A 34 6.13 9.42 2.75
N PHE A 35 6.63 8.19 2.65
CA PHE A 35 8.03 7.87 2.89
C PHE A 35 8.54 6.84 1.90
N GLY A 36 9.84 6.88 1.64
CA GLY A 36 10.54 5.91 0.80
C GLY A 36 11.16 4.76 1.61
N ILE A 37 11.23 3.60 0.98
CA ILE A 37 11.94 2.41 1.45
C ILE A 37 12.89 2.00 0.33
N ARG A 38 14.19 1.94 0.63
CA ARG A 38 15.20 1.48 -0.33
C ARG A 38 15.61 0.06 -0.03
N ASP A 39 15.37 -0.83 -1.00
CA ASP A 39 15.72 -2.25 -0.94
C ASP A 39 16.21 -2.72 -2.33
N GLY A 40 17.47 -3.15 -2.42
CA GLY A 40 18.00 -3.73 -3.66
C GLY A 40 18.17 -2.81 -4.87
N GLY A 41 18.21 -1.49 -4.67
CA GLY A 41 18.60 -0.50 -5.70
C GLY A 41 17.47 0.41 -6.21
N GLU A 42 16.20 0.06 -5.97
CA GLU A 42 15.04 0.90 -6.28
C GLU A 42 14.36 1.36 -4.97
N THR A 43 13.82 2.59 -4.98
CA THR A 43 13.04 3.11 -3.85
C THR A 43 11.56 2.79 -4.07
N CYS A 44 10.89 2.24 -3.06
CA CYS A 44 9.43 2.11 -3.02
C CYS A 44 8.86 3.21 -2.12
N TYR A 45 7.85 3.93 -2.57
CA TYR A 45 7.20 5.00 -1.82
C TYR A 45 5.88 4.51 -1.27
N VAL A 46 5.66 4.70 0.03
CA VAL A 46 4.46 4.25 0.74
C VAL A 46 3.60 5.45 1.08
N SER A 47 2.31 5.38 0.72
CA SER A 47 1.28 6.36 1.05
C SER A 47 0.13 5.69 1.81
N VAL A 48 -0.43 6.38 2.80
CA VAL A 48 -1.56 5.91 3.61
C VAL A 48 -2.82 6.69 3.22
N MET A 49 -3.86 5.98 2.82
CA MET A 49 -5.14 6.56 2.40
C MET A 49 -6.25 6.20 3.41
N GLY A 50 -7.27 7.05 3.50
CA GLY A 50 -8.49 6.74 4.25
C GLY A 50 -8.73 7.56 5.51
N ASN A 51 -8.07 8.71 5.68
CA ASN A 51 -8.32 9.62 6.82
C ASN A 51 -9.79 10.11 6.90
N LEU A 52 -10.53 10.10 5.78
CA LEU A 52 -11.97 10.38 5.76
C LEU A 52 -12.86 9.14 5.97
N GLY A 53 -12.25 7.95 6.12
CA GLY A 53 -12.95 6.68 6.38
C GLY A 53 -13.58 6.01 5.15
N GLU A 54 -13.56 6.65 3.99
CA GLU A 54 -14.24 6.13 2.78
C GLU A 54 -13.52 4.95 2.13
N HIS A 55 -12.18 4.99 2.09
CA HIS A 55 -11.35 3.94 1.53
C HIS A 55 -10.07 3.77 2.35
N LEU A 56 -10.00 2.70 3.15
CA LEU A 56 -8.85 2.41 4.00
C LEU A 56 -7.82 1.63 3.20
N GLY A 57 -6.69 2.24 2.86
CA GLY A 57 -5.72 1.62 1.97
C GLY A 57 -4.29 2.11 2.12
N ILE A 58 -3.35 1.29 1.67
CA ILE A 58 -1.91 1.57 1.61
C ILE A 58 -1.48 1.38 0.16
N SER A 59 -0.91 2.42 -0.43
CA SER A 59 -0.37 2.40 -1.78
C SER A 59 1.15 2.38 -1.77
N VAL A 60 1.74 1.56 -2.64
CA VAL A 60 3.19 1.41 -2.81
C VAL A 60 3.58 1.70 -4.25
N TYR A 61 4.21 2.85 -4.48
CA TYR A 61 4.74 3.27 -5.77
C TYR A 61 6.18 2.77 -5.94
N ARG A 62 6.43 1.95 -6.95
CA ARG A 62 7.75 1.38 -7.21
C ARG A 62 8.56 2.28 -8.15
N GLY A 63 9.64 2.87 -7.63
CA GLY A 63 10.53 3.75 -8.38
C GLY A 63 9.96 5.14 -8.63
N ASP A 64 10.83 6.04 -9.04
CA ASP A 64 10.55 7.48 -9.19
C ASP A 64 9.50 7.75 -10.27
N ALA A 65 9.44 6.91 -11.30
CA ALA A 65 8.45 7.02 -12.36
C ALA A 65 7.02 6.81 -11.83
N ALA A 66 6.81 5.84 -10.93
CA ALA A 66 5.50 5.59 -10.33
C ALA A 66 5.09 6.74 -9.39
N LEU A 67 6.04 7.25 -8.59
CA LEU A 67 5.80 8.40 -7.73
C LEU A 67 5.46 9.66 -8.54
N SER A 68 6.20 9.92 -9.63
CA SER A 68 5.91 11.06 -10.50
C SER A 68 4.49 11.00 -11.05
N ARG A 69 3.99 9.82 -11.42
CA ARG A 69 2.60 9.68 -11.90
C ARG A 69 1.56 9.97 -10.84
N PHE A 70 1.82 9.56 -9.60
CA PHE A 70 0.96 9.94 -8.48
C PHE A 70 0.95 11.46 -8.27
N LEU A 71 2.13 12.09 -8.28
CA LEU A 71 2.25 13.55 -8.12
C LEU A 71 1.59 14.32 -9.26
N ASP A 72 1.77 13.88 -10.51
CA ASP A 72 1.13 14.48 -11.68
C ASP A 72 -0.40 14.40 -11.55
N LEU A 73 -0.94 13.28 -11.07
CA LEU A 73 -2.38 13.10 -10.88
C LEU A 73 -2.93 13.98 -9.76
N ARG A 74 -2.17 14.14 -8.66
CA ARG A 74 -2.56 15.00 -7.53
C ARG A 74 -2.78 16.46 -7.95
N ASP A 75 -2.01 16.91 -8.94
CA ASP A 75 -2.09 18.28 -9.45
C ASP A 75 -3.28 18.46 -10.45
N ILE A 76 -4.03 17.40 -10.76
CA ILE A 76 -5.25 17.44 -11.58
C ILE A 76 -6.46 17.85 -10.72
N PRO A 77 -7.32 18.78 -11.19
CA PRO A 77 -8.54 19.16 -10.47
C PRO A 77 -9.47 17.98 -10.18
N GLU A 78 -10.07 17.96 -9.00
CA GLU A 78 -11.00 16.90 -8.56
C GLU A 78 -12.15 16.68 -9.56
N GLU A 79 -12.67 17.76 -10.16
CA GLU A 79 -13.74 17.67 -11.16
C GLU A 79 -13.32 16.87 -12.39
N THR A 80 -12.04 16.97 -12.79
CA THR A 80 -11.49 16.20 -13.90
C THR A 80 -11.33 14.73 -13.51
N ILE A 81 -10.95 14.44 -12.26
CA ILE A 81 -10.89 13.06 -11.75
C ILE A 81 -12.29 12.43 -11.68
N MET A 82 -13.31 13.20 -11.27
CA MET A 82 -14.69 12.73 -11.28
C MET A 82 -15.23 12.44 -12.69
N GLU A 83 -14.83 13.25 -13.68
CA GLU A 83 -15.20 13.05 -15.09
C GLU A 83 -14.46 11.86 -15.71
N TYR A 84 -13.20 11.66 -15.33
CA TYR A 84 -12.30 10.62 -15.86
C TYR A 84 -11.68 9.77 -14.73
N PRO A 85 -12.47 8.97 -14.00
CA PRO A 85 -11.99 8.18 -12.86
C PRO A 85 -10.95 7.12 -13.25
N GLU A 86 -10.89 6.73 -14.52
CA GLU A 86 -9.87 5.83 -15.07
C GLU A 86 -8.44 6.39 -14.98
N LEU A 87 -8.27 7.70 -14.76
CA LEU A 87 -6.96 8.31 -14.54
C LEU A 87 -6.30 7.79 -13.25
N LEU A 88 -7.09 7.48 -12.22
CA LEU A 88 -6.60 6.85 -10.97
C LEU A 88 -6.01 5.46 -11.25
N LEU A 89 -6.52 4.74 -12.26
CA LEU A 89 -6.02 3.43 -12.65
C LEU A 89 -4.69 3.50 -13.42
N GLN A 90 -4.27 4.70 -13.85
CA GLN A 90 -3.01 4.90 -14.57
C GLN A 90 -1.81 5.07 -13.64
N ILE A 91 -1.99 5.12 -12.32
CA ILE A 91 -0.87 5.17 -11.38
C ILE A 91 -0.37 3.74 -11.16
N PRO A 92 0.88 3.39 -11.56
CA PRO A 92 1.45 2.09 -11.26
C PRO A 92 1.66 1.96 -9.74
N GLN A 93 0.98 1.03 -9.09
CA GLN A 93 1.08 0.82 -7.65
C GLN A 93 0.76 -0.62 -7.25
N LEU A 94 1.33 -1.06 -6.13
CA LEU A 94 0.79 -2.19 -5.37
C LEU A 94 -0.06 -1.62 -4.24
N GLN A 95 -1.22 -2.21 -3.99
CA GLN A 95 -2.15 -1.71 -3.01
C GLN A 95 -2.62 -2.82 -2.06
N LEU A 96 -2.69 -2.48 -0.78
CA LEU A 96 -3.55 -3.15 0.20
C LEU A 96 -4.73 -2.21 0.46
N SER A 97 -5.95 -2.69 0.34
CA SER A 97 -7.14 -1.98 0.85
C SER A 97 -7.97 -2.88 1.75
N PHE A 98 -8.82 -2.29 2.58
CA PHE A 98 -9.77 -3.02 3.40
C PHE A 98 -11.20 -2.76 2.94
N GLU A 99 -11.77 -3.78 2.32
CA GLU A 99 -13.05 -3.69 1.63
C GLU A 99 -14.16 -4.41 2.38
N ASN A 100 -15.38 -4.26 1.85
CA ASN A 100 -16.48 -5.12 2.25
C ASN A 100 -16.40 -6.48 1.53
N ARG A 101 -17.19 -7.44 2.01
CA ARG A 101 -17.12 -8.82 1.52
C ARG A 101 -17.62 -8.94 0.08
N GLU A 102 -18.57 -8.10 -0.28
CA GLU A 102 -19.25 -8.00 -1.57
C GLU A 102 -18.35 -7.47 -2.68
N ASP A 103 -17.34 -6.67 -2.34
CA ASP A 103 -16.39 -6.07 -3.27
C ASP A 103 -15.30 -7.08 -3.70
N LEU A 104 -15.16 -8.19 -2.96
CA LEU A 104 -14.17 -9.22 -3.21
C LEU A 104 -14.60 -10.19 -4.33
N GLN A 105 -13.65 -10.49 -5.23
CA GLN A 105 -13.86 -11.56 -6.20
C GLN A 105 -13.78 -12.93 -5.54
N GLU A 106 -14.13 -13.99 -6.29
CA GLU A 106 -14.10 -15.34 -5.71
C GLU A 106 -12.68 -15.80 -5.36
N TRP A 107 -11.67 -15.37 -6.13
CA TRP A 107 -10.28 -15.72 -5.86
C TRP A 107 -9.80 -15.11 -4.54
N ASP A 108 -10.13 -13.84 -4.26
CA ASP A 108 -9.83 -13.15 -3.01
C ASP A 108 -10.40 -13.92 -1.82
N ARG A 109 -11.70 -14.24 -1.89
CA ARG A 109 -12.42 -14.96 -0.83
C ARG A 109 -11.83 -16.35 -0.57
N ARG A 110 -11.31 -17.02 -1.60
CA ARG A 110 -10.62 -18.31 -1.45
C ARG A 110 -9.25 -18.13 -0.82
N LEU A 111 -8.45 -17.18 -1.29
CA LEU A 111 -7.11 -16.91 -0.73
C LEU A 111 -7.21 -16.57 0.76
N ILE A 112 -8.10 -15.66 1.11
CA ILE A 112 -8.37 -15.25 2.50
C ILE A 112 -8.74 -16.46 3.37
N ARG A 113 -9.60 -17.35 2.85
CA ARG A 113 -10.00 -18.57 3.56
C ARG A 113 -8.84 -19.54 3.73
N THR A 114 -8.02 -19.74 2.70
CA THR A 114 -6.84 -20.62 2.75
C THR A 114 -5.84 -20.15 3.79
N MET A 115 -5.65 -18.83 3.92
CA MET A 115 -4.79 -18.23 4.94
C MET A 115 -5.41 -18.25 6.34
N GLY A 116 -6.61 -18.84 6.51
CA GLY A 116 -7.26 -19.04 7.80
C GLY A 116 -7.91 -17.79 8.39
N TYR A 117 -8.06 -16.71 7.61
CA TYR A 117 -8.56 -15.44 8.13
C TYR A 117 -10.09 -15.41 8.29
N ARG A 118 -10.54 -14.68 9.30
CA ARG A 118 -11.94 -14.44 9.63
C ARG A 118 -12.18 -12.94 9.87
N ALA A 119 -12.57 -12.22 8.82
CA ALA A 119 -13.04 -10.83 8.94
C ALA A 119 -14.49 -10.77 9.45
N ARG A 120 -14.80 -9.72 10.21
CA ARG A 120 -16.15 -9.33 10.60
C ARG A 120 -16.28 -7.81 10.53
N GLY A 121 -17.44 -7.33 10.08
CA GLY A 121 -17.69 -5.90 9.84
C GLY A 121 -17.43 -5.49 8.39
N GLY A 122 -17.86 -4.27 8.06
CA GLY A 122 -17.47 -3.60 6.82
C GLY A 122 -16.02 -3.15 6.86
N GLN A 123 -15.39 -2.96 5.70
CA GLN A 123 -13.99 -2.53 5.55
C GLN A 123 -13.02 -3.33 6.43
N ALA A 124 -13.19 -4.65 6.46
CA ALA A 124 -12.41 -5.57 7.30
C ALA A 124 -11.66 -6.63 6.48
N TRP A 125 -11.96 -6.73 5.18
CA TRP A 125 -11.41 -7.76 4.31
C TRP A 125 -10.22 -7.22 3.53
N PRO A 126 -9.00 -7.75 3.73
CA PRO A 126 -7.85 -7.28 2.98
C PRO A 126 -8.00 -7.69 1.51
N LEU A 127 -7.87 -6.71 0.63
CA LEU A 127 -7.77 -6.87 -0.81
C LEU A 127 -6.37 -6.42 -1.25
N PHE A 128 -5.74 -7.23 -2.10
CA PHE A 128 -4.37 -6.97 -2.57
C PHE A 128 -4.36 -6.85 -4.09
N GLN A 129 -3.96 -5.69 -4.60
CA GLN A 129 -4.03 -5.39 -6.02
C GLN A 129 -2.74 -4.83 -6.59
N SER A 130 -2.46 -5.19 -7.84
CA SER A 130 -1.42 -4.64 -8.70
C SER A 130 -2.09 -3.79 -9.78
N TYR A 131 -1.73 -2.51 -9.79
CA TYR A 131 -2.20 -1.53 -10.75
C TYR A 131 -1.15 -1.37 -11.84
N ARG A 132 -1.55 -1.61 -13.09
CA ARG A 132 -0.69 -1.50 -14.27
C ARG A 132 -1.37 -0.58 -15.28
N PRO A 133 -0.73 0.50 -15.73
CA PRO A 133 -1.33 1.42 -16.69
C PRO A 133 -1.85 0.69 -17.93
N GLY A 134 -3.08 1.02 -18.34
CA GLY A 134 -3.77 0.36 -19.45
C GLY A 134 -4.46 -0.97 -19.12
N PHE A 135 -4.42 -1.43 -17.86
CA PHE A 135 -5.11 -2.64 -17.39
C PHE A 135 -6.02 -2.33 -16.20
N MET A 136 -7.05 -3.16 -16.00
CA MET A 136 -7.80 -3.15 -14.75
C MET A 136 -6.94 -3.69 -13.60
N PRO A 137 -7.15 -3.22 -12.36
CA PRO A 137 -6.45 -3.76 -11.20
C PRO A 137 -6.59 -5.27 -11.12
N TRP A 138 -5.48 -5.94 -10.85
CA TRP A 138 -5.43 -7.40 -10.80
C TRP A 138 -4.76 -7.89 -9.52
N ARG A 139 -4.77 -9.20 -9.30
CA ARG A 139 -4.04 -9.79 -8.17
C ARG A 139 -2.54 -9.58 -8.28
N LEU A 140 -1.86 -9.64 -7.14
CA LEU A 140 -0.40 -9.60 -7.07
C LEU A 140 0.23 -10.79 -7.81
N GLU A 141 1.34 -10.53 -8.48
CA GLU A 141 2.28 -11.54 -8.96
C GLU A 141 3.17 -12.06 -7.81
N PRO A 142 3.75 -13.28 -7.94
CA PRO A 142 4.58 -13.87 -6.90
C PRO A 142 5.76 -13.00 -6.42
N ASP A 143 6.35 -12.19 -7.29
CA ASP A 143 7.46 -11.28 -6.96
C ASP A 143 7.00 -9.96 -6.33
N GLU A 144 5.73 -9.59 -6.49
CA GLU A 144 5.13 -8.38 -5.90
C GLU A 144 4.75 -8.60 -4.43
N ILE A 145 4.41 -9.83 -4.04
CA ILE A 145 4.01 -10.17 -2.65
C ILE A 145 5.08 -9.73 -1.63
N PRO A 146 6.37 -10.11 -1.77
CA PRO A 146 7.38 -9.71 -0.79
C PRO A 146 7.63 -8.20 -0.77
N VAL A 147 7.43 -7.50 -1.89
CA VAL A 147 7.58 -6.04 -1.96
C VAL A 147 6.51 -5.37 -1.11
N LEU A 148 5.25 -5.74 -1.30
CA LEU A 148 4.15 -5.20 -0.51
C LEU A 148 4.30 -5.58 0.97
N THR A 149 4.67 -6.82 1.29
CA THR A 149 4.91 -7.25 2.69
C THR A 149 5.93 -6.36 3.37
N ARG A 150 7.10 -6.14 2.74
CA ARG A 150 8.16 -5.29 3.30
C ARG A 150 7.67 -3.85 3.49
N ALA A 151 6.91 -3.31 2.53
CA ALA A 151 6.35 -1.98 2.66
C ALA A 151 5.44 -1.83 3.89
N LEU A 152 4.54 -2.80 4.10
CA LEU A 152 3.66 -2.83 5.27
C LEU A 152 4.43 -3.01 6.59
N GLU A 153 5.47 -3.85 6.60
CA GLU A 153 6.33 -4.02 7.78
C GLU A 153 7.07 -2.74 8.13
N GLN A 154 7.59 -1.99 7.14
CA GLN A 154 8.23 -0.70 7.38
C GLN A 154 7.23 0.35 7.84
N LEU A 155 6.03 0.39 7.25
CA LEU A 155 4.95 1.27 7.69
C LEU A 155 4.62 1.04 9.17
N ALA A 156 4.58 -0.22 9.61
CA ALA A 156 4.31 -0.55 11.01
C ALA A 156 5.40 -0.02 11.98
N ASP A 157 6.63 0.23 11.52
CA ASP A 157 7.67 0.88 12.33
C ASP A 157 7.62 2.41 12.22
N VAL A 158 7.37 2.93 11.01
CA VAL A 158 7.41 4.36 10.70
C VAL A 158 6.20 5.11 11.26
N ALA A 159 4.99 4.57 11.10
CA ALA A 159 3.76 5.26 11.45
C ALA A 159 3.67 5.66 12.94
N PRO A 160 4.05 4.81 13.92
CA PRO A 160 4.08 5.22 15.33
C PRO A 160 5.08 6.35 15.62
N ARG A 161 6.21 6.37 14.91
CA ARG A 161 7.26 7.39 15.08
C ARG A 161 6.84 8.72 14.47
N ALA A 162 6.21 8.69 13.30
CA ALA A 162 5.58 9.85 12.68
C ALA A 162 4.52 10.46 13.61
N ARG A 163 3.64 9.62 14.18
CA ARG A 163 2.63 10.05 15.18
C ARG A 163 3.25 10.71 16.40
N ALA A 164 4.41 10.23 16.85
CA ALA A 164 5.16 10.79 17.97
C ALA A 164 5.96 12.06 17.61
N GLY A 165 5.90 12.53 16.36
CA GLY A 165 6.62 13.71 15.89
C GLY A 165 8.11 13.51 15.69
N ALA A 166 8.58 12.26 15.51
CA ALA A 166 10.00 11.96 15.32
C ALA A 166 10.55 12.50 13.99
N PHE A 167 9.68 12.68 13.00
CA PHE A 167 9.95 13.27 11.69
C PHE A 167 8.60 13.67 11.05
N GLN A 168 8.65 14.61 10.11
CA GLN A 168 7.51 14.94 9.27
C GLN A 168 7.56 14.07 8.02
N LEU A 169 6.40 13.54 7.64
CA LEU A 169 6.19 12.88 6.37
C LEU A 169 5.37 13.87 5.56
N ASP A 170 6.01 14.59 4.65
CA ASP A 170 5.28 15.51 3.79
C ASP A 170 6.01 15.62 2.46
N ILE A 171 5.25 15.46 1.37
CA ILE A 171 5.75 15.61 0.01
C ILE A 171 5.43 17.00 -0.57
N GLU A 172 4.68 17.84 0.14
CA GLU A 172 4.24 19.17 -0.31
C GLU A 172 5.41 20.06 -0.75
N GLU A 173 6.55 19.99 -0.07
CA GLU A 173 7.70 20.84 -0.43
C GLU A 173 8.63 20.24 -1.49
N ARG A 174 8.37 19.05 -2.07
CA ARG A 174 9.17 18.34 -3.10
C ARG A 174 10.69 18.20 -2.86
N GLU A 175 11.25 18.84 -1.82
CA GLU A 175 12.69 18.99 -1.61
C GLU A 175 13.24 17.93 -0.66
N ASP A 176 12.46 17.45 0.32
CA ASP A 176 12.93 16.48 1.31
C ASP A 176 11.93 15.33 1.54
N LEU A 177 12.20 14.15 0.95
CA LEU A 177 11.46 12.94 1.26
C LEU A 177 12.28 12.02 2.19
N LEU A 178 11.68 11.58 3.29
CA LEU A 178 12.29 10.60 4.18
C LEU A 178 12.39 9.24 3.46
N VAL A 179 13.62 8.77 3.25
CA VAL A 179 13.89 7.43 2.69
C VAL A 179 14.65 6.59 3.69
N ARG A 180 14.05 5.47 4.10
CA ARG A 180 14.73 4.45 4.92
C ARG A 180 15.51 3.49 4.02
N ALA A 181 16.82 3.40 4.24
CA ALA A 181 17.66 2.39 3.61
C ALA A 181 18.03 1.30 4.61
N ARG A 182 17.95 0.03 4.19
CA ARG A 182 18.60 -1.05 4.95
C ARG A 182 20.10 -0.97 4.73
N THR A 183 20.86 -0.75 5.81
CA THR A 183 22.31 -0.91 5.81
C THR A 183 22.67 -2.38 6.03
N ALA A 184 23.90 -2.78 5.67
CA ALA A 184 24.39 -4.16 5.81
C ALA A 184 24.31 -4.70 7.24
N ASP A 185 24.24 -3.82 8.24
CA ASP A 185 24.16 -4.16 9.66
C ASP A 185 22.73 -4.44 10.17
N GLY A 186 21.72 -4.37 9.28
CA GLY A 186 20.32 -4.52 9.67
C GLY A 186 19.80 -3.28 10.41
N ALA A 187 18.53 -2.97 10.17
CA ALA A 187 17.79 -1.99 10.97
C ALA A 187 16.86 -2.75 11.91
#